data_AF-A0A3P7JMA3-F1
#
_entry.id   AF-A0A3P7JMA3-F1
#
_cell.length_a   1.000
_cell.length_b   1.000
_cell.length_c   1.000
_cell.angle_alpha   90.00
_cell.angle_beta   90.00
_cell.angle_gamma   90.00
#
_symmetry.space_group_name_H-M   'P 1'
#
loop_
_entity.id
_entity.type
_entity.pdbx_description
1 polymer ?
#
loop_
_entity_poly.entity_id
_entity_poly.type
_entity_poly.pdbx_seq_one_letter_code
_entity_poly.pdbx_strand_id
1 'polypeptide(L)'
;MPLVLQTVYYVICFVCALMDTLRETTDRGPHKKHPTTPSYWRDSKLHRISDLMYFTSVLPVGAATCLLFWSLYALEPTLVMPKWMEELIPPFLNHITHTAPLPFILVDTLLTCHRAPTRKTGSTVIVALVSFYFCIILGVRYFNGYWLYPFMDYLSVIAFIAMFFISCILVWLIYIVGDTMNVMLWGGATHSESVEKGK
;
A
#
# COMPACT_ATOMS: atom_id res chain seq x y z
N MET A 1 -8.12 -6.33 7.07
CA MET A 1 -6.95 -5.43 7.19
C MET A 1 -6.79 -4.48 5.99
N PRO A 2 -6.73 -4.93 4.72
CA PRO A 2 -6.44 -4.02 3.59
C PRO A 2 -7.49 -2.93 3.40
N LEU A 3 -8.78 -3.26 3.55
CA LEU A 3 -9.86 -2.29 3.37
C LEU A 3 -9.82 -1.16 4.40
N VAL A 4 -9.53 -1.45 5.67
CA VAL A 4 -9.43 -0.43 6.73
C VAL A 4 -8.28 0.53 6.44
N LEU A 5 -7.11 0.00 6.09
CA LEU A 5 -5.96 0.81 5.73
C LEU A 5 -6.27 1.72 4.52
N GLN A 6 -6.96 1.17 3.52
CA GLN A 6 -7.40 1.94 2.35
C GLN A 6 -8.43 3.01 2.71
N THR A 7 -9.42 2.70 3.54
CA THR A 7 -10.40 3.68 3.99
C THR A 7 -9.72 4.84 4.71
N VAL A 8 -8.81 4.55 5.65
CA VAL A 8 -8.05 5.60 6.35
C VAL A 8 -7.24 6.44 5.37
N TYR A 9 -6.58 5.81 4.41
CA TYR A 9 -5.83 6.50 3.37
C TYR A 9 -6.72 7.40 2.50
N TYR A 10 -7.84 6.90 1.99
CA TYR A 10 -8.73 7.69 1.14
C TYR A 10 -9.41 8.84 1.90
N VAL A 11 -9.65 8.67 3.21
CA VAL A 11 -10.08 9.79 4.07
C VAL A 11 -9.00 10.86 4.13
N ILE A 12 -7.72 10.48 4.31
CA ILE A 12 -6.60 11.43 4.27
C ILE A 12 -6.52 12.13 2.90
N CYS A 13 -6.63 11.38 1.80
CA CYS A 13 -6.66 11.95 0.45
C CYS A 13 -7.81 12.92 0.24
N PHE A 14 -9.00 12.60 0.77
CA PHE A 14 -10.17 13.50 0.70
C PHE A 14 -9.93 14.79 1.48
N VAL A 15 -9.34 14.71 2.69
CA VAL A 15 -8.98 15.90 3.46
C VAL A 15 -7.93 16.73 2.74
N CYS A 16 -6.91 16.10 2.14
CA CYS A 16 -5.95 16.78 1.27
C CYS A 16 -6.70 17.51 0.14
N ALA A 17 -7.48 16.80 -0.67
CA ALA A 17 -8.24 17.39 -1.78
C ALA A 17 -9.16 18.55 -1.36
N LEU A 18 -9.76 18.49 -0.17
CA LEU A 18 -10.55 19.59 0.38
C LEU A 18 -9.67 20.79 0.75
N MET A 19 -8.54 20.56 1.45
CA MET A 19 -7.57 21.62 1.75
C MET A 19 -7.09 22.30 0.47
N ASP A 20 -6.91 21.49 -0.57
CA ASP A 20 -6.41 21.88 -1.88
C ASP A 20 -7.39 22.79 -2.60
N THR A 21 -8.65 22.35 -2.67
CA THR A 21 -9.76 23.12 -3.22
C THR A 21 -9.93 24.46 -2.47
N LEU A 22 -9.90 24.44 -1.14
CA LEU A 22 -10.05 25.66 -0.33
C LEU A 22 -8.89 26.64 -0.57
N ARG A 23 -7.67 26.14 -0.71
CA ARG A 23 -6.50 26.98 -0.99
C ARG A 23 -6.56 27.60 -2.38
N GLU A 24 -6.97 26.83 -3.39
CA GLU A 24 -7.18 27.34 -4.75
C GLU A 24 -8.24 28.45 -4.81
N THR A 25 -9.34 28.33 -4.06
CA THR A 25 -10.35 29.40 -4.01
C THR A 25 -9.83 30.71 -3.41
N THR A 26 -8.78 30.63 -2.59
CA THR A 26 -8.15 31.78 -1.92
C THR A 26 -7.05 32.41 -2.78
N ASP A 27 -6.36 31.63 -3.62
CA ASP A 27 -5.22 32.06 -4.45
C ASP A 27 -5.65 32.54 -5.85
N ARG A 28 -6.57 33.52 -5.91
CA ARG A 28 -6.99 34.16 -7.17
C ARG A 28 -5.99 35.24 -7.58
N GLY A 29 -4.90 34.86 -8.25
CA GLY A 29 -3.93 35.78 -8.85
C GLY A 29 -3.09 35.09 -9.93
N PRO A 30 -2.38 35.84 -10.80
CA PRO A 30 -1.51 35.23 -11.80
C PRO A 30 -0.47 34.35 -11.08
N HIS A 31 -0.37 33.07 -11.46
CA HIS A 31 0.58 32.10 -10.90
C HIS A 31 2.02 32.57 -11.17
N LYS A 32 2.54 33.49 -10.36
CA LYS A 32 3.87 34.09 -10.54
C LYS A 32 5.02 33.11 -10.26
N LYS A 33 4.74 31.87 -9.82
CA LYS A 33 5.76 30.93 -9.33
C LYS A 33 6.03 29.70 -10.21
N HIS A 34 5.20 29.31 -11.19
CA HIS A 34 5.43 28.04 -11.91
C HIS A 34 4.94 28.07 -13.38
N PRO A 35 5.83 27.91 -14.39
CA PRO A 35 5.46 27.95 -15.80
C PRO A 35 5.15 26.59 -16.47
N THR A 36 5.16 25.46 -15.75
CA THR A 36 4.81 24.15 -16.32
C THR A 36 3.96 23.31 -15.37
N THR A 37 2.99 22.58 -15.98
CA THR A 37 1.95 21.62 -15.52
C THR A 37 1.46 21.71 -14.07
N PRO A 38 0.14 21.60 -13.79
CA PRO A 38 -0.41 21.82 -12.46
C PRO A 38 0.02 20.69 -11.51
N SER A 39 1.18 20.83 -10.87
CA SER A 39 1.47 20.13 -9.64
C SER A 39 0.80 20.93 -8.54
N TYR A 40 -0.39 20.49 -8.15
CA TYR A 40 -1.01 20.95 -6.92
C TYR A 40 0.03 20.83 -5.78
N TRP A 41 0.33 21.94 -5.10
CA TRP A 41 1.46 22.03 -4.18
C TRP A 41 1.24 21.21 -2.90
N ARG A 42 1.67 19.95 -2.94
CA ARG A 42 1.68 18.97 -1.83
C ARG A 42 2.70 19.28 -0.72
N ASP A 43 2.73 20.49 -0.20
CA ASP A 43 3.74 20.89 0.79
C ASP A 43 3.30 20.69 2.25
N SER A 44 2.03 20.35 2.49
CA SER A 44 1.56 20.10 3.86
C SER A 44 2.14 18.79 4.41
N LYS A 45 2.26 18.70 5.75
CA LYS A 45 2.64 17.44 6.42
C LYS A 45 1.67 16.30 6.09
N LEU A 46 0.39 16.61 5.89
CA LEU A 46 -0.64 15.62 5.58
C LEU A 46 -0.41 14.98 4.20
N HIS A 47 -0.01 15.76 3.20
CA HIS A 47 0.39 15.22 1.90
C HIS A 47 1.58 14.28 2.00
N ARG A 48 2.60 14.66 2.79
CA ARG A 48 3.79 13.80 3.00
C ARG A 48 3.42 12.50 3.72
N ILE A 49 2.49 12.55 4.67
CA ILE A 49 1.96 11.35 5.33
C ILE A 49 1.18 10.50 4.31
N SER A 50 0.34 11.11 3.49
CA SER A 50 -0.41 10.44 2.42
C SER A 50 0.54 9.71 1.47
N ASP A 51 1.56 10.40 0.95
CA ASP A 51 2.53 9.81 0.02
C ASP A 51 3.36 8.69 0.69
N LEU A 52 3.74 8.85 1.96
CA LEU A 52 4.40 7.79 2.71
C LEU A 52 3.49 6.56 2.87
N MET A 53 2.24 6.76 3.28
CA MET A 53 1.26 5.68 3.43
C MET A 53 0.97 4.99 2.10
N TYR A 54 0.85 5.77 1.03
CA TYR A 54 0.65 5.26 -0.32
C TYR A 54 1.74 4.26 -0.70
N PHE A 55 3.00 4.70 -0.66
CA PHE A 55 4.13 3.89 -1.13
C PHE A 55 4.51 2.74 -0.20
N THR A 56 4.35 2.89 1.11
CA THR A 56 4.81 1.87 2.07
C THR A 56 3.73 0.88 2.48
N SER A 57 2.46 1.27 2.36
CA SER A 57 1.34 0.50 2.90
C SER A 57 0.28 0.24 1.83
N VAL A 58 -0.37 1.27 1.31
CA VAL A 58 -1.59 1.14 0.48
C VAL A 58 -1.31 0.39 -0.82
N LEU A 59 -0.31 0.85 -1.59
CA LEU A 59 0.09 0.21 -2.84
C LEU A 59 0.62 -1.21 -2.59
N PRO A 60 1.72 -1.41 -1.85
CA PRO A 60 2.36 -2.72 -1.83
C PRO A 60 1.60 -3.75 -1.00
N VAL A 61 0.94 -3.36 0.10
CA VAL A 61 0.11 -4.30 0.89
C VAL A 61 -1.20 -4.58 0.15
N GLY A 62 -1.85 -3.56 -0.43
CA GLY A 62 -3.09 -3.75 -1.19
C GLY A 62 -2.90 -4.66 -2.39
N ALA A 63 -1.83 -4.45 -3.17
CA ALA A 63 -1.50 -5.32 -4.29
C ALA A 63 -1.07 -6.72 -3.85
N ALA A 64 -0.16 -6.84 -2.87
CA ALA A 64 0.29 -8.15 -2.39
C ALA A 64 -0.86 -8.98 -1.82
N THR A 65 -1.73 -8.39 -1.00
CA THR A 65 -2.88 -9.11 -0.41
C THR A 65 -3.89 -9.55 -1.47
N CYS A 66 -4.18 -8.72 -2.48
CA CYS A 66 -5.01 -9.10 -3.61
C CYS A 66 -4.39 -10.28 -4.38
N LEU A 67 -3.12 -10.16 -4.79
CA LEU A 67 -2.42 -11.19 -5.55
C LEU A 67 -2.34 -12.52 -4.79
N LEU A 68 -1.92 -12.49 -3.52
CA LEU A 68 -1.82 -13.69 -2.69
C LEU A 68 -3.18 -14.32 -2.46
N PHE A 69 -4.21 -13.53 -2.16
CA PHE A 69 -5.55 -14.06 -1.93
C PHE A 69 -6.06 -14.80 -3.16
N TRP A 70 -6.08 -14.15 -4.32
CA TRP A 70 -6.61 -14.78 -5.54
C TRP A 70 -5.75 -15.95 -6.02
N SER A 71 -4.43 -15.91 -5.81
CA SER A 71 -3.55 -17.03 -6.15
C SER A 71 -3.86 -18.25 -5.29
N LEU A 72 -3.99 -18.09 -3.98
CA LEU A 72 -4.32 -19.20 -3.07
C LEU A 72 -5.77 -19.67 -3.27
N TYR A 73 -6.70 -18.74 -3.45
CA TYR A 73 -8.11 -19.03 -3.67
C TYR A 73 -8.34 -19.82 -4.97
N ALA A 74 -7.60 -19.49 -6.04
CA ALA A 74 -7.66 -20.23 -7.30
C ALA A 74 -7.06 -21.64 -7.22
N LEU A 75 -6.10 -21.87 -6.33
CA LEU A 75 -5.53 -23.19 -6.08
C LEU A 75 -6.48 -24.06 -5.26
N GLU A 76 -6.87 -23.58 -4.09
CA GLU A 76 -7.76 -24.28 -3.16
C GLU A 76 -8.37 -23.24 -2.19
N PRO A 77 -9.67 -22.89 -2.33
CA PRO A 77 -10.32 -21.86 -1.52
C PRO A 77 -10.18 -22.06 0.00
N THR A 78 -10.16 -23.31 0.45
CA THR A 78 -10.07 -23.67 1.86
C THR A 78 -8.76 -23.26 2.53
N LEU A 79 -7.71 -22.95 1.75
CA LEU A 79 -6.42 -22.44 2.24
C LEU A 79 -6.51 -21.04 2.84
N VAL A 80 -7.43 -20.21 2.33
CA VAL A 80 -7.60 -18.81 2.75
C VAL A 80 -8.94 -18.56 3.43
N MET A 81 -9.97 -19.32 3.09
CA MET A 81 -11.31 -19.20 3.64
C MET A 81 -11.85 -20.58 4.04
N PRO A 82 -11.79 -20.95 5.34
CA PRO A 82 -12.37 -22.21 5.80
C PRO A 82 -13.90 -22.20 5.62
N LYS A 83 -14.51 -23.39 5.48
CA LYS A 83 -15.95 -23.53 5.14
C LYS A 83 -16.90 -22.74 6.04
N TRP A 84 -16.64 -22.71 7.35
CA TRP A 84 -17.45 -21.95 8.30
C TRP A 84 -17.42 -20.42 8.03
N MET A 85 -16.32 -19.91 7.47
CA MET A 85 -16.18 -18.51 7.09
C MET A 85 -16.87 -18.22 5.76
N GLU A 86 -16.82 -19.17 4.83
CA GLU A 86 -17.54 -19.09 3.54
C GLU A 86 -19.06 -19.00 3.74
N GLU A 87 -19.61 -19.74 4.72
CA GLU A 87 -21.04 -19.67 5.07
C GLU A 87 -21.45 -18.31 5.66
N LEU A 88 -20.50 -17.61 6.30
CA LEU A 88 -20.75 -16.33 6.96
C LEU A 88 -20.54 -15.13 6.02
N ILE A 89 -19.58 -15.21 5.10
CA ILE A 89 -19.17 -14.09 4.24
C ILE A 89 -19.80 -14.25 2.85
N PRO A 90 -20.73 -13.35 2.45
CA PRO A 90 -21.30 -13.40 1.10
C PRO A 90 -20.21 -13.32 0.02
N PRO A 91 -20.33 -14.07 -1.10
CA PRO A 91 -19.31 -14.09 -2.16
C PRO A 91 -19.00 -12.71 -2.73
N PHE A 92 -20.00 -11.84 -2.85
CA PHE A 92 -19.81 -10.46 -3.28
C PHE A 92 -18.93 -9.65 -2.32
N LEU A 93 -19.12 -9.83 -1.01
CA LEU A 93 -18.32 -9.13 -0.01
C LEU A 93 -16.86 -9.61 -0.07
N ASN A 94 -16.65 -10.92 -0.19
CA ASN A 94 -15.34 -11.53 -0.40
C ASN A 94 -14.63 -10.96 -1.65
N HIS A 95 -15.35 -10.84 -2.77
CA HIS A 95 -14.82 -10.20 -3.97
C HIS A 95 -14.42 -8.74 -3.75
N ILE A 96 -15.29 -7.92 -3.15
CA ILE A 96 -14.97 -6.51 -2.90
C ILE A 96 -13.74 -6.37 -2.01
N THR A 97 -13.67 -7.12 -0.91
CA THR A 97 -12.58 -6.98 0.06
C THR A 97 -11.22 -7.38 -0.51
N HIS A 98 -11.19 -8.23 -1.53
CA HIS A 98 -9.95 -8.76 -2.11
C HIS A 98 -9.63 -8.26 -3.51
N THR A 99 -10.59 -7.74 -4.28
CA THR A 99 -10.35 -7.19 -5.63
C THR A 99 -10.34 -5.67 -5.63
N ALA A 100 -11.23 -5.00 -4.87
CA ALA A 100 -11.37 -3.54 -4.91
C ALA A 100 -10.09 -2.75 -4.60
N PRO A 101 -9.14 -3.25 -3.77
CA PRO A 101 -7.86 -2.58 -3.56
C PRO A 101 -7.11 -2.16 -4.84
N LEU A 102 -6.99 -3.05 -5.83
CA LEU A 102 -6.21 -2.80 -7.03
C LEU A 102 -6.75 -1.66 -7.92
N PRO A 103 -8.04 -1.63 -8.32
CA PRO A 103 -8.55 -0.55 -9.15
C PRO A 103 -8.47 0.80 -8.44
N PHE A 104 -8.70 0.88 -7.12
CA PHE A 104 -8.57 2.15 -6.41
C PHE A 104 -7.12 2.65 -6.33
N ILE A 105 -6.16 1.75 -6.12
CA ILE A 105 -4.73 2.08 -6.20
C ILE A 105 -4.35 2.56 -7.61
N LEU A 106 -4.85 1.89 -8.65
CA LEU A 106 -4.57 2.25 -10.03
C LEU A 106 -5.12 3.63 -10.39
N VAL A 107 -6.38 3.90 -10.03
CA VAL A 107 -7.00 5.22 -10.22
C VAL A 107 -6.19 6.30 -9.52
N ASP A 108 -5.77 6.06 -8.27
CA ASP A 108 -4.95 7.03 -7.54
C ASP A 108 -3.59 7.24 -8.23
N THR A 109 -2.89 6.17 -8.63
CA THR A 109 -1.61 6.27 -9.38
C THR A 109 -1.74 7.12 -10.64
N LEU A 110 -2.86 7.00 -11.36
CA LEU A 110 -3.13 7.68 -12.63
C LEU A 110 -3.56 9.14 -12.46
N LEU A 111 -4.16 9.50 -11.32
CA LEU A 111 -4.66 10.85 -11.06
C LEU A 111 -3.72 11.67 -10.18
N THR A 112 -2.79 11.01 -9.49
CA THR A 112 -1.99 11.60 -8.45
C THR A 112 -0.48 11.40 -8.70
N CYS A 113 0.26 12.52 -8.75
CA CYS A 113 1.72 12.49 -8.63
C CYS A 113 2.11 12.37 -7.15
N HIS A 114 2.56 11.18 -6.74
CA HIS A 114 3.03 10.95 -5.37
C HIS A 114 4.51 11.26 -5.23
N ARG A 115 4.92 11.71 -4.04
CA ARG A 115 6.33 11.85 -3.69
C ARG A 115 6.83 10.63 -2.93
N ALA A 116 7.57 9.76 -3.60
CA ALA A 116 8.13 8.59 -2.95
C ALA A 116 9.10 8.97 -1.81
N PRO A 117 9.06 8.24 -0.67
CA PRO A 117 10.11 8.35 0.33
C PRO A 117 11.43 7.82 -0.24
N THR A 118 12.55 8.18 0.38
CA THR A 118 13.86 7.63 0.00
C THR A 118 13.85 6.10 0.07
N ARG A 119 14.62 5.41 -0.78
CA ARG A 119 14.69 3.95 -0.80
C ARG A 119 15.00 3.34 0.57
N LYS A 120 15.90 3.98 1.34
CA LYS A 120 16.23 3.55 2.71
C LYS A 120 15.01 3.65 3.62
N THR A 121 14.37 4.81 3.68
CA THR A 121 13.16 5.01 4.52
C THR A 121 12.03 4.07 4.10
N GLY A 122 11.72 3.97 2.80
CA GLY A 122 10.67 3.09 2.29
C GLY A 122 10.93 1.62 2.65
N SER A 123 12.16 1.14 2.46
CA SER A 123 12.54 -0.24 2.79
C SER A 123 12.43 -0.52 4.30
N THR A 124 12.89 0.41 5.16
CA THR A 124 12.76 0.27 6.62
C THR A 124 11.30 0.17 7.05
N VAL A 125 10.43 1.03 6.52
CA VAL A 125 9.00 1.01 6.86
C VAL A 125 8.33 -0.28 6.37
N ILE A 126 8.66 -0.74 5.16
CA ILE A 126 8.13 -2.01 4.62
C ILE A 126 8.52 -3.19 5.52
N VAL A 127 9.80 -3.32 5.87
CA VAL A 127 10.26 -4.41 6.76
C VAL A 127 9.57 -4.33 8.11
N ALA A 128 9.43 -3.12 8.68
CA ALA A 128 8.72 -2.92 9.94
C ALA A 128 7.24 -3.35 9.86
N LEU A 129 6.54 -3.01 8.78
CA LEU A 129 5.13 -3.39 8.57
C LEU A 129 4.96 -4.90 8.41
N VAL A 130 5.81 -5.54 7.61
CA VAL A 130 5.77 -7.01 7.43
C VAL A 130 6.08 -7.70 8.76
N SER A 131 7.09 -7.22 9.49
CA SER A 131 7.45 -7.76 10.81
C SER A 131 6.31 -7.62 11.81
N PHE A 132 5.67 -6.44 11.86
CA PHE A 132 4.52 -6.19 12.70
C PHE A 132 3.36 -7.15 12.38
N TYR A 133 3.08 -7.39 11.09
CA TYR A 133 2.05 -8.35 10.69
C TYR A 133 2.37 -9.79 11.10
N PHE A 134 3.62 -10.21 10.94
CA PHE A 134 4.06 -11.54 11.39
C PHE A 134 4.01 -11.69 12.92
N CYS A 135 4.29 -10.62 13.68
CA CYS A 135 4.07 -10.59 15.12
C CYS A 135 2.59 -10.83 15.48
N ILE A 136 1.65 -10.25 14.72
CA ILE A 136 0.22 -10.51 14.90
C ILE A 136 -0.10 -11.98 14.62
N ILE A 137 0.39 -12.54 13.51
CA ILE A 137 0.18 -13.96 13.17
C ILE A 137 0.68 -14.89 14.29
N LEU A 138 1.90 -14.66 14.76
CA LEU A 138 2.50 -15.42 15.86
C LEU A 138 1.74 -15.21 17.18
N GLY A 139 1.27 -13.99 17.45
CA GLY A 139 0.44 -13.67 18.60
C GLY A 139 -0.87 -14.46 18.60
N VAL A 140 -1.60 -14.48 17.49
CA VAL A 140 -2.82 -15.29 17.34
C VAL A 140 -2.51 -16.77 17.58
N ARG A 141 -1.42 -17.28 17.00
CA ARG A 141 -1.02 -18.68 17.19
C ARG A 141 -0.71 -19.01 18.64
N TYR A 142 -0.06 -18.08 19.35
CA TYR A 142 0.34 -18.25 20.75
C TYR A 142 -0.85 -18.14 21.72
N PHE A 143 -1.71 -17.13 21.56
CA PHE A 143 -2.82 -16.88 22.48
C PHE A 143 -4.07 -17.70 22.18
N ASN A 144 -4.40 -17.92 20.90
CA ASN A 144 -5.64 -18.59 20.50
C ASN A 144 -5.43 -20.05 20.08
N GLY A 145 -4.19 -20.48 19.85
CA GLY A 145 -3.86 -21.86 19.52
C GLY A 145 -4.11 -22.29 18.07
N TYR A 146 -4.65 -21.41 17.22
CA TYR A 146 -4.87 -21.65 15.79
C TYR A 146 -4.09 -20.65 14.92
N TRP A 147 -3.85 -20.97 13.65
CA TRP A 147 -3.20 -20.04 12.73
C TRP A 147 -4.19 -19.06 12.12
N LEU A 148 -3.72 -17.83 11.88
CA LEU A 148 -4.52 -16.81 11.22
C LEU A 148 -5.04 -17.25 9.84
N TYR A 149 -4.29 -18.10 9.14
CA TYR A 149 -4.69 -18.71 7.89
C TYR A 149 -4.52 -20.23 7.93
N PRO A 150 -5.51 -21.02 7.46
CA PRO A 150 -5.46 -22.48 7.49
C PRO A 150 -4.22 -23.08 6.83
N PHE A 151 -3.74 -22.49 5.72
CA PHE A 151 -2.57 -23.03 5.03
C PHE A 151 -1.28 -23.06 5.89
N MET A 152 -1.22 -22.23 6.93
CA MET A 152 -0.05 -22.14 7.80
C MET A 152 0.13 -23.37 8.70
N ASP A 153 -0.93 -24.16 8.92
CA ASP A 153 -0.83 -25.45 9.62
C ASP A 153 0.05 -26.46 8.88
N TYR A 154 0.17 -26.32 7.55
CA TYR A 154 0.98 -27.20 6.72
C TYR A 154 2.44 -26.74 6.60
N LEU A 155 2.81 -25.59 7.19
CA LEU A 155 4.15 -25.04 7.07
C LEU A 155 5.09 -25.58 8.15
N SER A 156 6.28 -26.02 7.73
CA SER A 156 7.39 -26.21 8.66
C SER A 156 7.91 -24.86 9.17
N VAL A 157 8.67 -24.86 10.27
CA VAL A 157 9.32 -23.65 10.80
C VAL A 157 10.19 -22.98 9.75
N ILE A 158 10.93 -23.77 8.96
CA ILE A 158 11.78 -23.26 7.88
C ILE A 158 10.92 -22.61 6.79
N ALA A 159 9.82 -23.23 6.38
CA ALA A 159 8.90 -22.67 5.39
C ALA A 159 8.26 -21.37 5.89
N PHE A 160 7.92 -21.28 7.18
CA PHE A 160 7.38 -20.07 7.79
C PHE A 160 8.41 -18.91 7.79
N ILE A 161 9.68 -19.20 8.11
CA ILE A 161 10.77 -18.22 8.03
C ILE A 161 10.99 -17.78 6.58
N ALA A 162 11.01 -18.72 5.63
CA ALA A 162 11.15 -18.41 4.22
C ALA A 162 10.00 -17.51 3.72
N MET A 163 8.77 -17.80 4.13
CA MET A 163 7.58 -17.00 3.82
C MET A 163 7.72 -15.55 4.32
N PHE A 164 8.33 -15.31 5.49
CA PHE A 164 8.63 -13.95 5.96
C PHE A 164 9.54 -13.20 4.99
N PHE A 165 10.67 -13.79 4.60
CA PHE A 165 11.61 -13.14 3.69
C PHE A 165 11.02 -12.94 2.29
N ILE A 166 10.29 -13.93 1.77
CA ILE A 166 9.58 -13.83 0.49
C ILE A 166 8.56 -12.70 0.54
N SER A 167 7.83 -12.55 1.65
CA SER A 167 6.86 -11.46 1.82
C SER A 167 7.54 -10.09 1.83
N CYS A 168 8.67 -9.94 2.53
CA CYS A 168 9.47 -8.71 2.49
C CYS A 168 9.91 -8.37 1.07
N ILE A 169 10.43 -9.35 0.32
CA ILE A 169 10.87 -9.17 -1.07
C ILE A 169 9.70 -8.78 -1.97
N LEU A 170 8.56 -9.49 -1.88
CA LEU A 170 7.38 -9.22 -2.68
C LEU A 170 6.87 -7.79 -2.48
N VAL A 171 6.67 -7.38 -1.23
CA VAL A 171 6.17 -6.03 -0.88
C VAL A 171 7.17 -4.96 -1.32
N TRP A 172 8.47 -5.23 -1.17
CA TRP A 172 9.53 -4.33 -1.63
C TRP A 172 9.55 -4.19 -3.17
N LEU A 173 9.44 -5.29 -3.92
CA LEU A 173 9.37 -5.26 -5.38
C LEU A 173 8.18 -4.45 -5.88
N ILE A 174 7.00 -4.60 -5.25
CA ILE A 174 5.82 -3.80 -5.60
C ILE A 174 6.05 -2.32 -5.33
N TYR A 175 6.74 -1.96 -4.23
CA TYR A 175 7.14 -0.58 -3.97
C TYR A 175 8.06 -0.02 -5.07
N ILE A 176 9.05 -0.79 -5.53
CA ILE A 176 9.93 -0.37 -6.64
C ILE A 176 9.13 -0.17 -7.92
N VAL A 177 8.24 -1.11 -8.26
CA VAL A 177 7.37 -1.02 -9.45
C VAL A 177 6.50 0.23 -9.38
N GLY A 178 5.86 0.48 -8.23
CA GLY A 178 5.02 1.65 -8.05
C GLY A 178 5.76 2.98 -8.19
N ASP A 179 6.95 3.08 -7.61
CA ASP A 179 7.77 4.29 -7.75
C ASP A 179 8.23 4.48 -9.19
N THR A 180 8.59 3.39 -9.87
CA THR A 180 8.93 3.42 -11.30
C THR A 180 7.73 3.88 -12.14
N MET A 181 6.53 3.35 -11.89
CA MET A 181 5.30 3.80 -12.56
C MET A 181 5.01 5.27 -12.31
N ASN A 182 5.18 5.74 -11.08
CA ASN A 182 4.98 7.14 -10.72
C ASN A 182 5.96 8.06 -11.47
N VAL A 183 7.24 7.68 -11.55
CA VAL A 183 8.24 8.43 -12.33
C VAL A 183 7.95 8.40 -13.83
N MET A 184 7.47 7.28 -14.37
CA MET A 184 7.11 7.18 -15.79
C MET A 184 5.90 8.07 -16.15
N LEU A 185 4.89 8.13 -15.28
CA LEU A 185 3.67 8.90 -15.52
C LEU A 185 3.86 10.40 -15.33
N TRP A 186 4.60 10.79 -14.29
CA TRP A 186 4.65 12.18 -13.83
C TRP A 186 6.04 12.84 -13.98
N GLY A 187 7.02 12.09 -14.49
CA GLY A 187 8.43 12.48 -14.49
C GLY A 187 9.08 12.28 -13.12
N GLY A 188 10.39 12.51 -13.05
CA GLY A 188 11.10 12.49 -11.78
C GLY A 188 10.57 13.60 -10.86
N ALA A 189 9.70 13.26 -9.91
CA ALA A 189 9.47 14.11 -8.75
C ALA A 189 10.87 14.40 -8.14
N THR A 190 11.14 15.64 -7.75
CA THR A 190 12.45 16.19 -7.33
C THR A 190 13.12 15.52 -6.10
N HIS A 191 12.75 14.28 -5.77
CA HIS A 191 13.19 13.49 -4.65
C HIS A 191 13.57 12.04 -4.98
N SER A 192 13.49 11.61 -6.25
CA SER A 192 14.16 10.40 -6.72
C SER A 192 15.68 10.66 -6.75
N GLU A 193 16.25 10.59 -5.54
CA GLU A 193 17.65 10.85 -5.20
C GLU A 193 18.12 12.27 -5.55
N SER A 194 18.63 12.96 -4.52
CA SER A 194 19.73 13.88 -4.77
C SER A 194 20.82 13.05 -5.45
N VAL A 195 20.84 13.07 -6.79
CA VAL A 195 22.05 12.85 -7.56
C VAL A 195 23.14 13.54 -6.77
N GLU A 196 24.14 12.77 -6.32
CA GLU A 196 25.34 13.25 -5.65
C GLU A 196 25.86 14.49 -6.37
N LYS A 197 25.38 15.66 -5.94
CA LYS A 197 26.03 16.94 -6.09
C LYS A 197 26.86 17.08 -4.84
N GLY A 198 27.99 16.39 -4.85
CA GLY A 198 28.89 16.29 -3.71
C GLY A 198 30.31 16.04 -4.15
N LYS A 199 30.88 17.03 -4.87
CA LYS A 199 32.32 17.29 -5.08
C LYS A 199 33.20 16.18 -5.66
#